data_AF-A0AAV1CJ40-F1
#
_entry.id   AF-A0AAV1CJ40-F1
#
_cell.length_a   1.000
_cell.length_b   1.000
_cell.length_c   1.000
_cell.angle_alpha   90.00
_cell.angle_beta   90.00
_cell.angle_gamma   90.00
#
_symmetry.space_group_name_H-M   'P 1'
#
loop_
_entity.id
_entity.type
_entity.pdbx_description
1 polymer ?
#
loop_
_entity_poly.entity_id
_entity_poly.type
_entity_poly.pdbx_seq_one_letter_code
_entity_poly.pdbx_strand_id
1 'polypeptide(L)'
;MAKILIPLVALFLIASYASGTTLQEICKGTSDAKYCEGLLKRTVNKSTTFKSKELKKMVIDRALIKVKFAIAYAIKRSNPKGPTYKVCINFLSQATSLIAKGNLIDAQSYVTDCANSLDDTAAETLGVKKLVDDASKATLVVGDIVRKV
;
A
#
# COMPACT_ATOMS: atom_id res chain seq x y z
N MET A 1 -6.04 40.74 -51.05
CA MET A 1 -7.02 40.36 -50.02
C MET A 1 -6.81 38.89 -49.67
N ALA A 2 -6.11 38.65 -48.57
CA ALA A 2 -5.88 37.31 -48.04
C ALA A 2 -6.88 37.07 -46.89
N LYS A 3 -7.60 35.94 -46.92
CA LYS A 3 -8.28 35.39 -45.74
C LYS A 3 -7.59 34.08 -45.40
N ILE A 4 -6.69 34.17 -44.44
CA ILE A 4 -6.02 33.06 -43.77
C ILE A 4 -7.00 32.52 -42.72
N LEU A 5 -7.47 31.29 -42.89
CA LEU A 5 -8.24 30.52 -41.90
C LEU A 5 -7.25 29.61 -41.16
N ILE A 6 -6.73 30.08 -40.03
CA ILE A 6 -5.95 29.24 -39.11
C ILE A 6 -6.93 28.36 -38.31
N PRO A 7 -6.69 27.04 -38.24
CA PRO A 7 -7.52 26.12 -37.47
C PRO A 7 -7.44 26.45 -35.97
N LEU A 8 -8.61 26.53 -35.36
CA LEU A 8 -8.90 26.87 -33.96
C LEU A 8 -8.48 25.75 -32.98
N VAL A 9 -7.28 25.19 -33.13
CA VAL A 9 -6.78 24.01 -32.37
C VAL A 9 -5.70 24.40 -31.33
N ALA A 10 -5.32 25.67 -31.22
CA ALA A 10 -4.18 26.10 -30.39
C ALA A 10 -4.55 26.99 -29.18
N LEU A 11 -5.72 26.83 -28.56
CA LEU A 11 -6.17 27.68 -27.44
C LEU A 11 -6.47 26.95 -26.11
N PHE A 12 -5.79 25.82 -25.85
CA PHE A 12 -5.74 25.21 -24.51
C PHE A 12 -4.30 24.90 -24.04
N LEU A 13 -3.29 25.49 -24.67
CA LEU A 13 -1.92 25.48 -24.16
C LEU A 13 -1.72 26.75 -23.30
N ILE A 14 -2.19 26.72 -22.06
CA ILE A 14 -1.56 27.26 -20.83
C ILE A 14 -2.49 26.83 -19.66
N ALA A 15 -2.46 25.54 -19.30
CA ALA A 15 -2.69 25.18 -17.91
C ALA A 15 -1.31 25.17 -17.27
N SER A 16 -0.92 26.33 -16.75
CA SER A 16 0.28 26.48 -15.94
C SER A 16 0.40 25.33 -14.94
N TYR A 17 1.58 24.72 -14.96
CA TYR A 17 2.10 23.63 -14.15
C TYR A 17 1.89 23.83 -12.64
N ALA A 18 0.65 23.68 -12.17
CA ALA A 18 0.37 23.22 -10.82
C ALA A 18 0.26 21.69 -10.87
N SER A 19 1.37 21.01 -11.20
CA SER A 19 1.39 19.54 -11.29
C SER A 19 1.42 18.94 -9.88
N GLY A 20 0.32 19.08 -9.15
CA GLY A 20 0.01 18.17 -8.07
C GLY A 20 -0.24 16.81 -8.73
N THR A 21 0.64 15.84 -8.50
CA THR A 21 0.45 14.47 -8.99
C THR A 21 -0.90 13.97 -8.49
N THR A 22 -1.83 13.72 -9.40
CA THR A 22 -3.16 13.29 -9.01
C THR A 22 -3.09 11.91 -8.37
N LEU A 23 -4.03 11.58 -7.47
CA LEU A 23 -4.09 10.24 -6.87
C LEU A 23 -4.16 9.13 -7.93
N GLN A 24 -4.84 9.40 -9.05
CA GLN A 24 -4.94 8.48 -10.18
C GLN A 24 -3.60 8.26 -10.87
N GLU A 25 -2.80 9.31 -11.08
CA GLU A 25 -1.47 9.18 -11.67
C GLU A 25 -0.52 8.38 -10.78
N ILE A 26 -0.56 8.58 -9.46
CA ILE A 26 0.25 7.79 -8.51
C ILE A 26 -0.14 6.31 -8.59
N CYS A 27 -1.44 6.02 -8.62
CA CYS A 27 -1.95 4.64 -8.66
C CYS A 27 -1.85 3.95 -10.02
N LYS A 28 -1.65 4.72 -11.11
CA LYS A 28 -1.48 4.14 -12.44
C LYS A 28 -0.21 3.28 -12.50
N GLY A 29 -0.35 1.98 -12.77
CA GLY A 29 0.78 1.05 -12.84
C GLY A 29 1.30 0.58 -11.48
N THR A 30 0.55 0.75 -10.39
CA THR A 30 0.78 -0.04 -9.17
C THR A 30 0.24 -1.46 -9.36
N SER A 31 0.73 -2.41 -8.57
CA SER A 31 0.27 -3.81 -8.51
C SER A 31 -1.25 -3.97 -8.35
N ASP A 32 -1.92 -3.03 -7.68
CA ASP A 32 -3.38 -2.92 -7.69
C ASP A 32 -3.82 -1.45 -7.63
N ALA A 33 -4.21 -0.90 -8.78
CA ALA A 33 -4.64 0.49 -8.91
C ALA A 33 -5.89 0.81 -8.09
N LYS A 34 -6.89 -0.10 -8.03
CA LYS A 34 -8.14 0.12 -7.29
C LYS A 34 -7.88 0.12 -5.78
N TYR A 35 -7.03 -0.78 -5.31
CA TYR A 35 -6.60 -0.81 -3.92
C TYR A 35 -5.80 0.43 -3.56
N CYS A 36 -4.84 0.83 -4.42
CA CYS A 36 -4.07 2.05 -4.27
C CYS A 36 -4.97 3.27 -4.12
N GLU A 37 -5.96 3.45 -4.99
CA GLU A 37 -6.88 4.58 -4.90
C GLU A 37 -7.64 4.59 -3.57
N GLY A 38 -8.13 3.43 -3.15
CA GLY A 38 -8.82 3.30 -1.86
C GLY A 38 -7.90 3.59 -0.67
N LEU A 39 -6.65 3.15 -0.74
CA LEU A 39 -5.64 3.43 0.27
C LEU A 39 -5.34 4.93 0.33
N LEU A 40 -5.06 5.57 -0.81
CA LEU A 40 -4.73 6.99 -0.88
C LEU A 40 -5.93 7.86 -0.47
N LYS A 41 -7.15 7.56 -0.92
CA LYS A 41 -8.38 8.26 -0.50
C LYS A 41 -8.62 8.22 1.01
N ARG A 42 -8.18 7.16 1.70
CA ARG A 42 -8.23 7.06 3.18
C ARG A 42 -7.04 7.70 3.89
N THR A 43 -5.97 8.00 3.16
CA THR A 43 -4.69 8.43 3.73
C THR A 43 -4.53 9.93 3.60
N VAL A 44 -4.81 10.48 2.43
CA VAL A 44 -4.90 11.92 2.20
C VAL A 44 -6.37 12.30 2.35
N ASN A 45 -6.71 13.04 3.40
CA ASN A 45 -8.04 13.63 3.54
C ASN A 45 -8.28 14.57 2.33
N LYS A 46 -9.54 14.77 1.89
CA LYS A 46 -9.99 15.35 0.58
C LYS A 46 -9.24 16.55 -0.05
N SER A 47 -8.27 17.18 0.62
CA SER A 47 -7.29 18.10 0.05
C SER A 47 -6.48 17.42 -1.06
N THR A 48 -6.55 17.96 -2.27
CA THR A 48 -5.94 17.45 -3.50
C THR A 48 -4.43 17.74 -3.62
N THR A 49 -3.82 18.35 -2.60
CA THR A 49 -2.40 18.69 -2.59
C THR A 49 -1.73 18.21 -1.30
N PHE A 50 -0.64 17.45 -1.46
CA PHE A 50 0.20 16.92 -0.39
C PHE A 50 1.67 17.01 -0.80
N LYS A 51 2.58 17.27 0.15
CA LYS A 51 4.02 17.22 -0.13
C LYS A 51 4.45 15.76 -0.28
N SER A 52 5.27 15.43 -1.28
CA SER A 52 5.73 14.04 -1.53
C SER A 52 6.29 13.37 -0.26
N LYS A 53 7.09 14.09 0.54
CA LYS A 53 7.65 13.57 1.80
C LYS A 53 6.58 13.21 2.84
N GLU A 54 5.52 14.00 2.94
CA GLU A 54 4.40 13.72 3.83
C GLU A 54 3.61 12.51 3.34
N LEU A 55 3.36 12.42 2.02
CA LEU A 55 2.68 11.26 1.43
C LEU A 55 3.45 9.97 1.69
N LYS A 56 4.77 9.94 1.43
CA LYS A 56 5.65 8.79 1.73
C LYS A 56 5.46 8.30 3.15
N LYS A 57 5.57 9.22 4.12
CA LYS A 57 5.40 8.88 5.53
C LYS A 57 4.00 8.31 5.81
N MET A 58 2.95 8.96 5.32
CA MET A 58 1.57 8.54 5.58
C MET A 58 1.25 7.16 5.00
N VAL A 59 1.75 6.83 3.79
CA VAL A 59 1.51 5.51 3.18
C VAL A 59 2.32 4.40 3.87
N ILE A 60 3.56 4.69 4.30
CA ILE A 60 4.37 3.76 5.11
C ILE A 60 3.67 3.49 6.45
N ASP A 61 3.14 4.52 7.12
CA ASP A 61 2.38 4.38 8.36
C ASP A 61 1.14 3.48 8.16
N ARG A 62 0.49 3.53 6.99
CA ARG A 62 -0.62 2.62 6.66
C ARG A 62 -0.18 1.17 6.50
N ALA A 63 0.94 0.89 5.84
CA ALA A 63 1.49 -0.45 5.75
C ALA A 63 1.82 -1.01 7.14
N LEU A 64 2.45 -0.20 8.01
CA LEU A 64 2.73 -0.56 9.41
C LEU A 64 1.47 -0.93 10.18
N ILE A 65 0.40 -0.12 10.06
CA ILE A 65 -0.87 -0.38 10.74
C ILE A 65 -1.45 -1.73 10.32
N LYS A 66 -1.44 -2.04 9.01
CA LYS A 66 -1.96 -3.30 8.48
C LYS A 66 -1.20 -4.51 9.02
N VAL A 67 0.13 -4.47 8.99
CA VAL A 67 0.97 -5.55 9.54
C VAL A 67 0.78 -5.69 11.05
N LYS A 68 0.76 -4.59 11.81
CA LYS A 68 0.51 -4.62 13.27
C LYS A 68 -0.87 -5.17 13.62
N PHE A 69 -1.88 -4.88 12.80
CA PHE A 69 -3.22 -5.45 12.99
C PHE A 69 -3.23 -6.97 12.79
N ALA A 70 -2.53 -7.46 11.76
CA ALA A 70 -2.35 -8.90 11.56
C ALA A 70 -1.62 -9.57 12.73
N ILE A 71 -0.55 -8.94 13.26
CA ILE A 71 0.17 -9.42 14.46
C ILE A 71 -0.78 -9.53 15.66
N ALA A 72 -1.51 -8.46 15.98
CA ALA A 72 -2.41 -8.44 17.14
C ALA A 72 -3.47 -9.54 17.04
N TYR A 73 -3.99 -9.78 15.83
CA TYR A 73 -4.97 -10.83 15.60
C TYR A 73 -4.35 -12.23 15.69
N ALA A 74 -3.14 -12.44 15.16
CA ALA A 74 -2.40 -13.69 15.30
C ALA A 74 -2.08 -14.00 16.78
N ILE A 75 -1.69 -13.00 17.58
CA ILE A 75 -1.45 -13.15 19.03
C ILE A 75 -2.72 -13.58 19.75
N LYS A 76 -3.87 -12.96 19.43
CA LYS A 76 -5.15 -13.34 20.04
C LYS A 76 -5.55 -14.79 19.71
N ARG A 77 -5.03 -15.36 18.63
CA ARG A 77 -5.31 -16.73 18.19
C ARG A 77 -4.23 -17.73 18.65
N SER A 78 -3.01 -17.30 18.95
CA SER A 78 -1.86 -18.18 19.22
C SER A 78 -2.01 -19.02 20.50
N ASN A 79 -2.80 -18.56 21.48
CA ASN A 79 -3.18 -19.35 22.65
C ASN A 79 -4.64 -19.83 22.51
N PRO A 80 -4.93 -21.14 22.43
CA PRO A 80 -4.05 -22.33 22.50
C PRO A 80 -3.58 -22.87 21.13
N LYS A 81 -3.74 -22.13 20.03
CA LYS A 81 -3.90 -22.70 18.67
C LYS A 81 -2.63 -22.94 17.83
N GLY A 82 -1.46 -23.10 18.45
CA GLY A 82 -0.35 -23.82 17.82
C GLY A 82 0.86 -23.01 17.30
N PRO A 83 1.92 -23.73 16.87
CA PRO A 83 3.24 -23.18 16.54
C PRO A 83 3.27 -22.30 15.29
N THR A 84 2.35 -22.49 14.34
CA THR A 84 2.26 -21.74 13.07
C THR A 84 2.01 -20.24 13.31
N TYR A 85 1.16 -19.88 14.29
CA TYR A 85 0.95 -18.48 14.66
C TYR A 85 2.22 -17.83 15.21
N LYS A 86 3.03 -18.55 15.99
CA LYS A 86 4.30 -18.01 16.53
C LYS A 86 5.29 -17.73 15.41
N VAL A 87 5.39 -18.64 14.45
CA VAL A 87 6.23 -18.46 13.24
C VAL A 87 5.76 -17.25 12.44
N CYS A 88 4.45 -17.15 12.14
CA CYS A 88 3.90 -16.00 11.45
C CYS A 88 4.16 -14.69 12.21
N ILE A 89 3.95 -14.62 13.53
CA ILE A 89 4.20 -13.42 14.35
C ILE A 89 5.65 -12.97 14.23
N ASN A 90 6.61 -13.91 14.23
CA ASN A 90 8.02 -13.59 14.05
C ASN A 90 8.29 -12.96 12.68
N PHE A 91 7.75 -13.55 11.60
CA PHE A 91 7.88 -12.98 10.25
C PHE A 91 7.26 -11.59 10.14
N LEU A 92 6.04 -11.39 10.66
CA LEU A 92 5.38 -10.09 10.66
C LEU A 92 6.15 -9.04 11.49
N SER A 93 6.81 -9.46 12.58
CA SER A 93 7.66 -8.58 13.39
C SER A 93 8.87 -8.09 12.59
N GLN A 94 9.52 -8.98 11.82
CA GLN A 94 10.59 -8.58 10.89
C GLN A 94 10.08 -7.63 9.80
N ALA A 95 8.91 -7.91 9.23
CA ALA A 95 8.28 -7.03 8.26
C ALA A 95 8.06 -5.62 8.85
N THR A 96 7.56 -5.48 10.09
CA THR A 96 7.39 -4.15 10.70
C THR A 96 8.70 -3.38 10.84
N SER A 97 9.80 -4.04 11.19
CA SER A 97 11.14 -3.43 11.27
C SER A 97 11.61 -2.92 9.91
N LEU A 98 11.39 -3.71 8.85
CA LEU A 98 11.76 -3.36 7.48
C LEU A 98 10.90 -2.21 6.92
N ILE A 99 9.59 -2.22 7.16
CA ILE A 99 8.68 -1.14 6.75
C ILE A 99 9.10 0.17 7.43
N ALA A 100 9.44 0.15 8.72
CA ALA A 100 9.90 1.33 9.44
C ALA A 100 11.20 1.91 8.87
N LYS A 101 12.04 1.08 8.23
CA LYS A 101 13.25 1.48 7.50
C LYS A 101 12.99 1.85 6.03
N GLY A 102 11.75 1.74 5.56
CA GLY A 102 11.37 1.98 4.17
C GLY A 102 11.68 0.83 3.21
N ASN A 103 12.14 -0.33 3.71
CA ASN A 103 12.41 -1.50 2.88
C ASN A 103 11.14 -2.33 2.69
N LEU A 104 10.30 -1.91 1.73
CA LEU A 104 8.96 -2.45 1.53
C LEU A 104 8.93 -3.76 0.75
N ILE A 105 9.93 -4.02 -0.11
CA ILE A 105 10.02 -5.26 -0.88
C ILE A 105 10.37 -6.42 0.06
N ASP A 106 11.45 -6.29 0.83
CA ASP A 106 11.84 -7.35 1.77
C ASP A 106 10.76 -7.55 2.82
N ALA A 107 10.15 -6.46 3.31
CA ALA A 107 9.01 -6.56 4.23
C ALA A 107 7.86 -7.38 3.64
N GLN A 108 7.52 -7.19 2.36
CA GLN A 108 6.47 -7.94 1.69
C GLN A 108 6.78 -9.44 1.62
N SER A 109 8.05 -9.81 1.41
CA SER A 109 8.48 -11.21 1.44
C SER A 109 8.23 -11.83 2.82
N TYR A 110 8.63 -11.15 3.90
CA TYR A 110 8.33 -11.59 5.27
C TYR A 110 6.82 -11.72 5.56
N VAL A 111 5.99 -10.80 5.07
CA VAL A 111 4.53 -10.92 5.25
C VAL A 111 4.00 -12.15 4.49
N THR A 112 4.53 -12.42 3.30
CA THR A 112 4.17 -13.59 2.48
C THR A 112 4.61 -14.90 3.15
N ASP A 113 5.80 -14.94 3.77
CA ASP A 113 6.28 -16.09 4.51
C ASP A 113 5.39 -16.40 5.74
N CYS A 114 4.86 -15.38 6.41
CA CYS A 114 3.81 -15.60 7.41
C CYS A 114 2.59 -16.29 6.77
N ALA A 115 2.07 -15.81 5.64
CA ALA A 115 0.88 -16.39 4.99
C ALA A 115 1.09 -17.86 4.59
N ASN A 116 2.32 -18.21 4.20
CA ASN A 116 2.71 -19.57 3.84
C ASN A 116 2.92 -20.48 5.05
N SER A 117 3.21 -19.90 6.23
CA SER A 117 3.35 -20.65 7.48
C SER A 117 2.00 -21.00 8.15
N LEU A 118 0.91 -20.40 7.68
CA LEU A 118 -0.45 -20.66 8.16
C LEU A 118 -1.08 -21.80 7.34
N ASP A 119 -1.78 -22.71 8.00
CA ASP A 119 -2.51 -23.80 7.34
C ASP A 119 -3.74 -23.26 6.58
N ASP A 120 -3.89 -23.62 5.31
CA ASP A 120 -4.98 -23.14 4.45
C ASP A 120 -6.28 -23.93 4.60
N THR A 121 -6.23 -25.05 5.29
CA THR A 121 -7.36 -25.96 5.49
C THR A 121 -8.07 -25.72 6.81
N ALA A 122 -7.37 -25.14 7.79
CA ALA A 122 -7.89 -24.88 9.12
C ALA A 122 -8.73 -23.58 9.16
N ALA A 123 -10.00 -23.69 9.56
CA ALA A 123 -10.91 -22.54 9.61
C ALA A 123 -10.42 -21.43 10.57
N GLU A 124 -9.69 -21.82 11.61
CA GLU A 124 -9.11 -20.92 12.59
C GLU A 124 -7.98 -20.05 12.03
N THR A 125 -7.19 -20.55 11.08
CA THR A 125 -6.06 -19.84 10.45
C THR A 125 -6.51 -19.02 9.25
N LEU A 126 -7.60 -19.41 8.56
CA LEU A 126 -8.18 -18.65 7.43
C LEU A 126 -8.44 -17.18 7.78
N GLY A 127 -8.93 -16.91 9.00
CA GLY A 127 -9.17 -15.55 9.45
C GLY A 127 -7.90 -14.71 9.58
N VAL A 128 -6.80 -15.32 10.02
CA VAL A 128 -5.50 -14.65 10.13
C VAL A 128 -4.88 -14.48 8.74
N LYS A 129 -4.93 -15.52 7.90
CA LYS A 129 -4.38 -15.47 6.54
C LYS A 129 -4.98 -14.34 5.70
N LYS A 130 -6.30 -14.15 5.73
CA LYS A 130 -6.95 -13.02 5.04
C LYS A 130 -6.40 -11.66 5.46
N LEU A 131 -6.06 -11.48 6.74
CA LEU A 131 -5.48 -10.23 7.24
C LEU A 131 -4.01 -10.08 6.81
N VAL A 132 -3.28 -11.19 6.78
CA VAL A 132 -1.89 -11.23 6.30
C VAL A 132 -1.82 -10.96 4.80
N ASP A 133 -2.71 -11.53 4.00
CA ASP A 133 -2.81 -11.28 2.55
C ASP A 133 -3.14 -9.81 2.26
N ASP A 134 -4.08 -9.21 3.00
CA ASP A 134 -4.35 -7.77 2.91
C ASP A 134 -3.14 -6.93 3.34
N ALA A 135 -2.39 -7.35 4.36
CA ALA A 135 -1.15 -6.70 4.76
C ALA A 135 -0.04 -6.82 3.71
N SER A 136 0.10 -7.99 3.06
CA SER A 136 1.07 -8.22 1.98
C SER A 136 0.76 -7.32 0.80
N LYS A 137 -0.51 -7.31 0.37
CA LYS A 137 -1.00 -6.45 -0.71
C LYS A 137 -0.82 -4.97 -0.39
N ALA A 138 -1.14 -4.54 0.83
CA ALA A 138 -0.93 -3.16 1.26
C ALA A 138 0.56 -2.79 1.20
N THR A 139 1.44 -3.66 1.70
CA THR A 139 2.89 -3.42 1.72
C THR A 139 3.45 -3.30 0.31
N LEU A 140 3.02 -4.17 -0.62
CA LEU A 140 3.41 -4.12 -2.03
C LEU A 140 2.97 -2.81 -2.70
N VAL A 141 1.68 -2.46 -2.58
CA VAL A 141 1.12 -1.24 -3.17
C VAL A 141 1.79 0.01 -2.59
N VAL A 142 2.06 0.03 -1.29
CA VAL A 142 2.81 1.12 -0.65
C VAL A 142 4.25 1.18 -1.19
N GLY A 143 4.89 0.04 -1.44
CA GLY A 143 6.17 -0.05 -2.14
C GLY A 143 6.13 0.59 -3.53
N ASP A 144 5.08 0.31 -4.30
CA ASP A 144 4.88 0.93 -5.61
C ASP A 144 4.68 2.44 -5.52
N ILE A 145 3.94 2.93 -4.53
CA ILE A 145 3.73 4.36 -4.30
C ILE A 145 5.04 5.03 -3.93
N VAL A 146 5.76 4.53 -2.91
CA VAL A 146 6.99 5.13 -2.39
C VAL A 146 8.10 5.22 -3.45
N ARG A 147 8.14 4.27 -4.40
CA ARG A 147 9.07 4.32 -5.54
C ARG A 147 8.76 5.43 -6.55
N LYS A 148 7.52 5.92 -6.61
CA LYS A 148 7.08 6.96 -7.56
C LYS A 148 7.13 8.37 -7.00
N VAL A 149 6.81 8.52 -5.72
CA VAL A 149 6.88 9.81 -5.02
C VAL A 149 8.31 10.11 -4.58
#